data_AF-A0A946I3J5-F1
#
_entry.id   AF-A0A946I3J5-F1
#
_cell.length_a   1.000
_cell.length_b   1.000
_cell.length_c   1.000
_cell.angle_alpha   90.00
_cell.angle_beta   90.00
_cell.angle_gamma   90.00
#
_symmetry.space_group_name_H-M   'P 1'
#
loop_
_entity.id
_entity.type
_entity.pdbx_description
1 polymer ?
#
loop_
_entity_poly.entity_id
_entity_poly.type
_entity_poly.pdbx_seq_one_letter_code
_entity_poly.pdbx_strand_id
1 'polypeptide(L)'
;IGRRGEIALASLMDPSMRAADIAGAKTGSRQVWFPNGGGDSSDGGGWLETPIMARDALPLGAKFPGPAILEQMDTTIIIEPGNEVVVDDVGNLVVHVPAAFRE
;
A
#
# COMPACT_ATOMS: atom_id res chain seq x y z
N ILE A 1 3.70 -37.67 -13.54
CA ILE A 1 3.37 -36.56 -12.60
C ILE A 1 4.30 -35.40 -12.94
N GLY A 2 3.78 -34.25 -13.36
CA GLY A 2 4.59 -33.10 -13.80
C GLY A 2 5.07 -32.27 -12.61
N ARG A 3 6.37 -31.95 -12.57
CA ARG A 3 6.93 -30.93 -11.67
C ARG A 3 7.05 -29.62 -12.45
N ARG A 4 6.47 -28.54 -11.92
CA ARG A 4 6.72 -27.19 -12.43
C ARG A 4 8.10 -26.76 -11.94
N GLY A 5 8.96 -26.34 -12.86
CA GLY A 5 10.25 -25.75 -12.51
C GLY A 5 10.06 -24.53 -11.61
N GLU A 6 11.01 -24.31 -10.71
CA GLU A 6 11.01 -23.14 -9.84
C GLU A 6 11.15 -21.87 -10.70
N ILE A 7 10.37 -20.84 -10.37
CA ILE A 7 10.44 -19.54 -11.04
C ILE A 7 10.98 -18.55 -10.03
N ALA A 8 12.02 -17.80 -10.42
CA ALA A 8 12.54 -16.73 -9.59
C ALA A 8 11.46 -15.65 -9.40
N LEU A 9 11.06 -15.36 -8.16
CA LEU A 9 10.00 -14.37 -7.88
C LEU A 9 10.31 -12.99 -8.49
N ALA A 10 11.59 -12.61 -8.53
CA ALA A 10 12.04 -11.36 -9.14
C ALA A 10 11.69 -11.26 -10.64
N SER A 11 11.47 -12.38 -11.35
CA SER A 11 11.08 -12.38 -12.76
C SER A 11 9.57 -12.26 -12.98
N LEU A 12 8.76 -12.21 -11.91
CA LEU A 12 7.30 -12.12 -12.02
C LEU A 12 6.81 -10.68 -12.22
N MET A 13 7.65 -9.67 -11.96
CA MET A 13 7.31 -8.26 -12.13
C MET A 13 8.21 -7.63 -13.19
N ASP A 14 7.66 -6.70 -13.97
CA ASP A 14 8.42 -5.86 -14.88
C ASP A 14 9.12 -4.73 -14.10
N PRO A 15 10.46 -4.73 -14.00
CA PRO A 15 11.18 -3.69 -13.25
C PRO A 15 11.02 -2.29 -13.86
N SER A 16 10.69 -2.19 -15.15
CA SER A 16 10.55 -0.90 -15.85
C SER A 16 9.32 -0.11 -15.40
N MET A 17 8.36 -0.77 -14.76
CA MET A 17 7.16 -0.13 -14.22
C MET A 17 7.42 0.64 -12.93
N ARG A 18 8.54 0.37 -12.22
CA ARG A 18 8.84 1.01 -10.93
C ARG A 18 9.26 2.46 -11.12
N ALA A 19 8.67 3.33 -10.31
CA ALA A 19 9.09 4.72 -10.18
C ALA A 19 10.43 4.83 -9.44
N ALA A 20 11.08 5.99 -9.55
CA ALA A 20 12.32 6.28 -8.82
C ALA A 20 12.10 6.42 -7.30
N ASP A 21 10.91 6.87 -6.89
CA ASP A 21 10.52 7.09 -5.51
C ASP A 21 9.00 6.90 -5.34
N ILE A 22 8.52 7.01 -4.10
CA ILE A 22 7.09 6.86 -3.76
C ILE A 22 6.24 7.96 -4.40
N ALA A 23 6.79 9.17 -4.55
CA ALA A 23 6.04 10.28 -5.14
C ALA A 23 5.71 10.01 -6.62
N GLY A 24 6.63 9.39 -7.36
CA GLY A 24 6.41 8.96 -8.73
C GLY A 24 5.38 7.84 -8.90
N ALA A 25 5.04 7.11 -7.82
CA ALA A 25 3.98 6.11 -7.84
C ALA A 25 2.58 6.72 -7.66
N LYS A 26 2.46 7.99 -7.25
CA LYS A 26 1.18 8.67 -7.02
C LYS A 26 0.46 8.95 -8.33
N THR A 27 -0.78 8.48 -8.44
CA THR A 27 -1.66 8.69 -9.59
C THR A 27 -2.78 9.70 -9.32
N GLY A 28 -3.06 10.00 -8.05
CA GLY A 28 -4.07 10.96 -7.65
C GLY A 28 -4.25 11.04 -6.15
N SER A 29 -5.38 11.60 -5.73
CA SER A 29 -5.83 11.58 -4.34
C SER A 29 -7.34 11.69 -4.26
N ARG A 30 -7.93 11.20 -3.17
CA ARG A 30 -9.36 11.28 -2.91
C ARG A 30 -9.65 11.46 -1.42
N GLN A 31 -10.76 12.13 -1.12
CA GLN A 31 -11.31 12.16 0.24
C GLN A 31 -11.83 10.76 0.61
N VAL A 32 -11.33 10.19 1.70
CA VAL A 32 -11.73 8.87 2.22
C VAL A 32 -12.18 9.02 3.66
N TRP A 33 -13.32 8.43 3.98
CA TRP A 33 -13.78 8.33 5.36
C TRP A 33 -13.13 7.12 6.04
N PHE A 34 -12.43 7.36 7.15
CA PHE A 34 -11.90 6.31 8.03
C PHE A 34 -12.65 6.30 9.34
N PRO A 35 -13.19 5.15 9.80
CA PRO A 35 -13.98 5.09 11.03
C PRO A 35 -13.14 5.27 12.31
N ASN A 36 -11.83 5.01 12.26
CA ASN A 36 -10.93 5.02 13.42
C ASN A 36 -9.71 5.94 13.23
N GLY A 37 -9.81 7.02 12.44
CA GLY A 37 -8.65 7.85 12.14
C GLY A 37 -8.93 9.27 11.63
N GLY A 38 -8.33 10.25 12.34
CA GLY A 38 -7.74 11.46 11.74
C GLY A 38 -8.63 12.63 11.33
N GLY A 39 -9.93 12.67 11.65
CA GLY A 39 -10.78 13.83 11.35
C GLY A 39 -11.42 14.50 12.57
N ASP A 40 -12.06 15.65 12.33
CA ASP A 40 -12.79 16.49 13.30
C ASP A 40 -14.19 15.92 13.66
N SER A 41 -14.40 14.60 13.55
CA SER A 41 -15.70 14.03 13.91
C SER A 41 -15.70 13.60 15.38
N SER A 42 -16.78 13.94 16.09
CA SER A 42 -17.01 13.53 17.48
C SER A 42 -17.12 12.01 17.66
N ASP A 43 -17.28 11.27 16.56
CA ASP A 43 -17.60 9.84 16.56
C ASP A 43 -16.36 8.95 16.33
N GLY A 44 -15.15 9.54 16.35
CA GLY A 44 -13.87 8.81 16.24
C GLY A 44 -13.35 8.58 14.81
N GLY A 45 -14.17 8.87 13.80
CA GLY A 45 -13.82 8.79 12.38
C GLY A 45 -13.46 10.12 11.73
N GLY A 46 -13.17 10.11 10.43
CA GLY A 46 -12.77 11.32 9.72
C GLY A 46 -12.63 11.18 8.21
N TRP A 47 -12.94 12.25 7.49
CA TRP A 47 -12.54 12.42 6.09
C TRP A 47 -11.06 12.83 6.03
N LEU A 48 -10.26 12.10 5.26
CA LEU A 48 -8.85 12.38 5.03
C LEU A 48 -8.55 12.42 3.53
N GLU A 49 -7.79 13.43 3.10
CA GLU A 49 -7.19 13.45 1.76
C GLU A 49 -6.17 12.32 1.66
N THR A 50 -6.48 11.31 0.85
CA THR A 50 -5.72 10.06 0.78
C THR A 50 -5.07 9.91 -0.60
N PRO A 51 -3.73 9.76 -0.70
CA PRO A 51 -3.06 9.54 -1.96
C PRO A 51 -3.46 8.19 -2.57
N ILE A 52 -3.64 8.18 -3.89
CA ILE A 52 -3.79 6.97 -4.71
C ILE A 52 -2.46 6.72 -5.39
N MET A 53 -1.94 5.51 -5.28
CA MET A 53 -0.67 5.10 -5.87
C MET A 53 -0.85 3.83 -6.69
N ALA A 54 -0.19 3.75 -7.84
CA ALA A 54 -0.10 2.52 -8.61
C ALA A 54 0.82 1.53 -7.89
N ARG A 55 0.30 0.35 -7.52
CA ARG A 55 1.08 -0.68 -6.81
C ARG A 55 2.32 -1.09 -7.59
N ASP A 56 2.17 -1.29 -8.90
CA ASP A 56 3.27 -1.73 -9.79
C ASP A 56 4.40 -0.71 -9.90
N ALA A 57 4.11 0.56 -9.58
CA ALA A 57 5.08 1.65 -9.62
C ALA A 57 5.86 1.81 -8.30
N LEU A 58 5.50 1.12 -7.22
CA LEU A 58 6.20 1.26 -5.95
C LEU A 58 7.65 0.73 -6.05
N PRO A 59 8.65 1.52 -5.59
CA PRO A 59 10.03 1.06 -5.52
C PRO A 59 10.19 -0.11 -4.52
N LEU A 60 11.14 -1.02 -4.79
CA LEU A 60 11.56 -2.00 -3.79
C LEU A 60 12.20 -1.29 -2.59
N GLY A 61 11.96 -1.81 -1.39
CA GLY A 61 12.43 -1.20 -0.15
C GLY A 61 11.69 0.09 0.24
N ALA A 62 10.70 0.53 -0.54
CA ALA A 62 9.90 1.71 -0.20
C ALA A 62 9.20 1.52 1.15
N LYS A 63 9.21 2.59 1.96
CA LYS A 63 8.55 2.64 3.25
C LYS A 63 7.69 3.89 3.35
N PHE A 64 6.43 3.74 3.73
CA PHE A 64 5.52 4.87 3.88
C PHE A 64 4.41 4.58 4.90
N PRO A 65 3.94 5.61 5.62
CA PRO A 65 2.78 5.49 6.48
C PRO A 65 1.48 5.58 5.68
N GLY A 66 0.39 5.06 6.25
CA GLY A 66 -0.97 5.38 5.84
C GLY A 66 -1.41 6.78 6.31
N PRO A 67 -2.54 7.30 5.79
CA PRO A 67 -3.45 6.62 4.88
C PRO A 67 -2.94 6.59 3.43
N ALA A 68 -3.25 5.52 2.70
CA ALA A 68 -2.96 5.40 1.28
C ALA A 68 -3.92 4.43 0.59
N ILE A 69 -4.12 4.61 -0.71
CA ILE A 69 -4.81 3.65 -1.57
C ILE A 69 -3.80 3.15 -2.59
N LEU A 70 -3.63 1.83 -2.67
CA LEU A 70 -2.80 1.17 -3.67
C LEU A 70 -3.71 0.49 -4.69
N GLU A 71 -3.60 0.88 -5.95
CA GLU A 71 -4.41 0.34 -7.03
C GLU A 71 -3.56 -0.53 -7.96
N GLN A 72 -4.14 -1.63 -8.39
CA GLN A 72 -3.65 -2.52 -9.43
C GLN A 72 -4.83 -2.95 -10.28
N MET A 73 -4.57 -3.51 -11.46
CA MET A 73 -5.60 -3.97 -12.40
C MET A 73 -6.65 -4.91 -11.76
N ASP A 74 -6.27 -5.73 -10.78
CA ASP A 74 -7.09 -6.78 -10.17
C ASP A 74 -7.36 -6.56 -8.66
N THR A 75 -6.80 -5.52 -8.05
CA THR A 75 -6.94 -5.28 -6.61
C THR A 75 -6.86 -3.81 -6.23
N THR A 76 -7.49 -3.48 -5.11
CA THR A 76 -7.38 -2.19 -4.44
C THR A 76 -7.12 -2.44 -2.97
N ILE A 77 -6.00 -1.92 -2.46
CA ILE A 77 -5.57 -2.09 -1.07
C ILE A 77 -5.69 -0.74 -0.39
N ILE A 78 -6.40 -0.70 0.74
CA ILE A 78 -6.49 0.48 1.58
C ILE A 78 -5.51 0.31 2.75
N ILE A 79 -4.63 1.29 2.92
CA ILE A 79 -3.74 1.42 4.06
C ILE A 79 -4.38 2.42 5.01
N GLU A 80 -4.76 1.97 6.20
CA GLU A 80 -5.40 2.82 7.21
C GLU A 80 -4.41 3.81 7.85
N PRO A 81 -4.89 4.94 8.39
CA PRO A 81 -4.10 5.81 9.24
C PRO A 81 -3.42 5.03 10.38
N GLY A 82 -2.14 5.29 10.62
CA GLY A 82 -1.36 4.63 11.66
C GLY A 82 -0.72 3.30 11.23
N ASN A 83 -1.11 2.72 10.10
CA ASN A 83 -0.40 1.58 9.52
C ASN A 83 0.88 2.06 8.82
N GLU A 84 1.87 1.17 8.74
CA GLU A 84 3.09 1.38 7.96
C GLU A 84 3.23 0.29 6.90
N VAL A 85 3.72 0.67 5.72
CA VAL A 85 3.96 -0.27 4.62
C VAL A 85 5.45 -0.34 4.33
N VAL A 86 5.94 -1.55 4.08
CA VAL A 86 7.26 -1.83 3.52
C VAL A 86 7.10 -2.68 2.27
N VAL A 87 7.72 -2.28 1.16
CA VAL A 87 7.88 -3.13 -0.02
C VAL A 87 9.13 -3.97 0.16
N ASP A 88 9.01 -5.30 0.25
CA ASP A 88 10.18 -6.17 0.38
C ASP A 88 10.96 -6.30 -0.93
N ASP A 89 12.10 -7.00 -0.90
CA ASP A 89 13.02 -7.14 -2.04
C ASP A 89 12.42 -7.91 -3.24
N VAL A 90 11.28 -8.56 -3.05
CA VAL A 90 10.55 -9.28 -4.10
C VAL A 90 9.16 -8.69 -4.37
N GLY A 91 8.89 -7.47 -3.90
CA GLY A 91 7.69 -6.69 -4.22
C GLY A 91 6.43 -7.04 -3.44
N ASN A 92 6.53 -7.82 -2.35
CA ASN A 92 5.41 -7.99 -1.44
C ASN A 92 5.19 -6.70 -0.66
N LEU A 93 3.92 -6.43 -0.33
CA LEU A 93 3.55 -5.35 0.58
C LEU A 93 3.43 -5.92 1.99
N VAL A 94 4.37 -5.58 2.85
CA VAL A 94 4.33 -5.91 4.28
C VAL A 94 3.66 -4.74 5.00
N VAL A 95 2.44 -4.96 5.48
CA VAL A 95 1.67 -3.95 6.22
C VAL A 95 1.80 -4.22 7.71
N HIS A 96 2.44 -3.28 8.41
CA HIS A 96 2.52 -3.26 9.86
C HIS A 96 1.30 -2.51 10.40
N VAL A 97 0.44 -3.25 11.09
CA VAL A 97 -0.68 -2.67 11.84
C VAL A 97 -0.21 -2.37 13.27
N PRO A 98 -0.60 -1.23 13.87
CA PRO A 98 -0.42 -1.00 15.29
C PRO A 98 -0.97 -2.17 16.11
N ALA A 99 -0.42 -2.39 17.30
CA ALA A 99 -0.98 -3.38 18.21
C ALA A 99 -2.47 -3.07 18.41
N ALA A 100 -3.34 -4.01 18.01
CA ALA A 100 -4.77 -3.90 18.27
C ALA A 100 -4.96 -3.69 19.77
N PHE A 101 -5.81 -2.72 20.13
CA PHE A 101 -6.23 -2.51 21.51
C PHE A 101 -6.66 -3.88 22.06
N ARG A 102 -5.97 -4.36 23.12
CA ARG A 102 -6.43 -5.51 23.87
C ARG A 102 -7.68 -5.06 24.62
N GLU A 103 -8.84 -5.61 24.26
CA GLU A 103 -9.99 -5.67 25.15
C GLU A 103 -9.85 -6.84 26.12
#